data_AF-A0A1Q5XYV0-F1
#
_entry.id   AF-A0A1Q5XYV0-F1
#
_cell.length_a   1.000
_cell.length_b   1.000
_cell.length_c   1.000
_cell.angle_alpha   90.00
_cell.angle_beta   90.00
_cell.angle_gamma   90.00
#
_symmetry.space_group_name_H-M   'P 1'
#
loop_
_entity.id
_entity.type
_entity.pdbx_description
1 polymer ?
#
loop_
_entity_poly.entity_id
_entity_poly.type
_entity_poly.pdbx_seq_one_letter_code
_entity_poly.pdbx_strand_id
1 'polypeptide(L)'
;MAITSTVRDRLLKNTGFFEGDKDYSTVTGNFDGQGISFGIIQFNFGQGTLAPLLKEYIENHATEFSGVFGTTKAATLKGIILNKTKAEQIEWGASISTSGGQVVSEWKTLFENMGAKSANQAIQKTHAQSYVDRALSYATKFGIISTQGLAFLFDHAVQSWSFQNESSIVSEIAANEKLWAQTGETGRYPDKDRLYSVLKGVSGSDSIARRTAIRNGSGIVHEKTYNIANFNLSYTTNF
;
A
#
# COMPACT_ATOMS: atom_id res chain seq x y z
N MET A 1 -12.83 -15.89 3.97
CA MET A 1 -13.00 -16.01 2.50
C MET A 1 -11.63 -15.92 1.86
N ALA A 2 -11.35 -16.75 0.84
CA ALA A 2 -10.04 -16.79 0.20
C ALA A 2 -10.02 -15.81 -0.98
N ILE A 3 -9.25 -14.73 -0.85
CA ILE A 3 -9.13 -13.71 -1.90
C ILE A 3 -8.34 -14.23 -3.10
N THR A 4 -8.86 -14.00 -4.31
CA THR A 4 -8.20 -14.37 -5.57
C THR A 4 -6.97 -13.51 -5.85
N SER A 5 -6.03 -14.02 -6.65
CA SER A 5 -4.85 -13.25 -7.11
C SER A 5 -5.25 -11.99 -7.87
N THR A 6 -6.31 -12.06 -8.68
CA THR A 6 -6.84 -10.91 -9.43
C THR A 6 -7.31 -9.80 -8.50
N VAL A 7 -8.02 -10.12 -7.41
CA VAL A 7 -8.45 -9.08 -6.45
C VAL A 7 -7.23 -8.51 -5.73
N ARG A 8 -6.24 -9.31 -5.33
CA ARG A 8 -4.98 -8.81 -4.73
C ARG A 8 -4.29 -7.80 -5.64
N ASP A 9 -4.15 -8.11 -6.92
CA ASP A 9 -3.54 -7.21 -7.90
C ASP A 9 -4.31 -5.89 -8.04
N ARG A 10 -5.65 -5.93 -7.96
CA ARG A 10 -6.49 -4.73 -7.98
C ARG A 10 -6.34 -3.88 -6.73
N LEU A 11 -6.24 -4.51 -5.55
CA LEU A 11 -5.98 -3.80 -4.28
C LEU A 11 -4.64 -3.06 -4.33
N LEU A 12 -3.59 -3.73 -4.81
CA LEU A 12 -2.26 -3.13 -4.96
C LEU A 12 -2.28 -1.93 -5.90
N LYS A 13 -2.88 -2.05 -7.08
CA LYS A 13 -2.99 -0.94 -8.04
C LYS A 13 -3.84 0.21 -7.51
N ASN A 14 -4.94 -0.10 -6.80
CA ASN A 14 -5.80 0.88 -6.16
C ASN A 14 -5.02 1.73 -5.14
N THR A 15 -4.23 1.09 -4.27
CA THR A 15 -3.42 1.83 -3.29
C THR A 15 -2.26 2.55 -3.98
N GLY A 16 -1.60 1.89 -4.93
CA GLY A 16 -0.49 2.44 -5.70
C GLY A 16 -0.82 3.73 -6.44
N PHE A 17 -2.08 3.92 -6.87
CA PHE A 17 -2.57 5.17 -7.47
C PHE A 17 -2.27 6.40 -6.62
N PHE A 18 -2.39 6.28 -5.30
CA PHE A 18 -2.11 7.38 -4.38
C PHE A 18 -0.63 7.52 -4.05
N GLU A 19 0.16 6.46 -4.25
CA GLU A 19 1.59 6.43 -3.93
C GLU A 19 2.45 7.07 -5.03
N GLY A 20 1.99 7.03 -6.29
CA GLY A 20 2.67 7.68 -7.41
C GLY A 20 2.17 7.20 -8.77
N ASP A 21 2.83 7.68 -9.83
CA ASP A 21 2.34 7.54 -11.20
C ASP A 21 2.96 6.38 -11.99
N LYS A 22 3.80 5.55 -11.35
CA LYS A 22 4.58 4.49 -12.01
C LYS A 22 4.37 3.10 -11.39
N ASP A 23 3.29 2.90 -10.63
CA ASP A 23 2.95 1.62 -9.98
C ASP A 23 4.16 1.01 -9.24
N TYR A 24 4.55 -0.22 -9.60
CA TYR A 24 5.69 -0.98 -9.07
C TYR A 24 7.06 -0.30 -9.28
N SER A 25 7.12 0.73 -10.12
CA SER A 25 8.34 1.46 -10.46
C SER A 25 8.42 2.81 -9.77
N THR A 26 7.39 3.23 -9.03
CA THR A 26 7.40 4.49 -8.28
C THR A 26 8.55 4.49 -7.28
N VAL A 27 9.39 5.53 -7.33
CA VAL A 27 10.47 5.75 -6.37
C VAL A 27 10.50 7.21 -5.95
N THR A 28 10.59 7.46 -4.64
CA THR A 28 10.71 8.79 -4.06
C THR A 28 11.95 8.86 -3.18
N GLY A 29 12.53 10.06 -3.07
CA GLY A 29 13.68 10.31 -2.23
C GLY A 29 13.28 10.55 -0.78
N ASN A 30 14.26 10.95 0.02
CA ASN A 30 14.09 11.20 1.44
C ASN A 30 13.50 12.59 1.68
N PHE A 31 12.24 12.65 2.10
CA PHE A 31 11.58 13.90 2.51
C PHE A 31 10.98 13.82 3.93
N ASP A 32 10.87 12.63 4.49
CA ASP A 32 10.23 12.33 5.77
C ASP A 32 11.15 11.56 6.74
N GLY A 33 12.42 11.34 6.36
CA GLY A 33 13.40 10.62 7.17
C GLY A 33 13.43 9.11 6.94
N GLN A 34 12.68 8.59 5.97
CA GLN A 34 12.58 7.15 5.70
C GLN A 34 13.67 6.61 4.75
N GLY A 35 14.56 7.47 4.25
CA GLY A 35 15.53 7.12 3.21
C GLY A 35 14.86 7.21 1.85
N ILE A 36 14.86 6.14 1.05
CA ILE A 36 14.04 6.10 -0.17
C ILE A 36 12.81 5.24 0.06
N SER A 37 11.75 5.52 -0.70
CA SER A 37 10.56 4.69 -0.82
C SER A 37 10.45 4.17 -2.25
N PHE A 38 10.12 2.90 -2.41
CA PHE A 38 10.09 2.22 -3.70
C PHE A 38 8.90 1.28 -3.81
N GLY A 39 8.31 1.23 -4.99
CA GLY A 39 7.35 0.21 -5.38
C GLY A 39 5.89 0.53 -5.07
N ILE A 40 5.04 -0.47 -5.33
CA ILE A 40 3.58 -0.35 -5.42
C ILE A 40 2.90 0.10 -4.10
N ILE A 41 3.56 -0.12 -2.96
CA ILE A 41 3.11 0.33 -1.64
C ILE A 41 4.21 1.12 -0.88
N GLN A 42 5.19 1.67 -1.60
CA GLN A 42 6.25 2.52 -1.02
C GLN A 42 7.06 1.85 0.09
N PHE A 43 7.58 0.66 -0.20
CA PHE A 43 8.55 -0.02 0.67
C PHE A 43 9.75 0.91 0.92
N ASN A 44 10.13 1.10 2.18
CA ASN A 44 11.16 2.09 2.55
C ASN A 44 12.14 1.56 3.60
N PHE A 45 13.28 2.24 3.75
CA PHE A 45 14.30 1.85 4.72
C PHE A 45 13.90 2.17 6.17
N GLY A 46 13.23 3.30 6.41
CA GLY A 46 12.84 3.72 7.76
C GLY A 46 11.98 2.68 8.50
N GLN A 47 10.98 2.14 7.81
CA GLN A 47 10.12 1.05 8.28
C GLN A 47 10.78 -0.34 8.17
N GLY A 48 11.94 -0.45 7.53
CA GLY A 48 12.67 -1.71 7.35
C GLY A 48 12.02 -2.66 6.35
N THR A 49 11.15 -2.16 5.47
CA THR A 49 10.40 -2.98 4.50
C THR A 49 11.12 -3.10 3.16
N LEU A 50 11.94 -2.12 2.78
CA LEU A 50 12.66 -2.13 1.50
C LEU A 50 13.86 -3.09 1.48
N ALA A 51 14.63 -3.17 2.57
CA ALA A 51 15.84 -3.97 2.60
C ALA A 51 15.59 -5.48 2.40
N PRO A 52 14.58 -6.11 3.07
CA PRO A 52 14.25 -7.51 2.81
C PRO A 52 13.83 -7.78 1.36
N LEU A 53 13.05 -6.87 0.76
CA LEU A 53 12.62 -6.95 -0.63
C LEU A 53 13.80 -6.93 -1.60
N LEU A 54 14.71 -5.96 -1.43
CA LEU A 54 15.89 -5.83 -2.28
C LEU A 54 16.85 -7.00 -2.09
N LYS A 55 16.98 -7.50 -0.85
CA LYS A 55 17.80 -8.67 -0.55
C LYS A 55 17.31 -9.89 -1.32
N GLU A 56 16.01 -10.19 -1.28
CA GLU A 56 15.43 -11.32 -2.02
C GLU A 56 15.64 -11.17 -3.54
N TYR A 57 15.45 -9.96 -4.08
CA TYR A 57 15.67 -9.71 -5.51
C TYR A 57 17.15 -9.87 -5.90
N ILE A 58 18.08 -9.40 -5.07
CA ILE A 58 19.52 -9.54 -5.26
C ILE A 58 19.93 -11.02 -5.26
N GLU A 59 19.38 -11.81 -4.35
CA GLU A 59 19.72 -13.23 -4.17
C GLU A 59 19.13 -14.10 -5.29
N ASN A 60 17.86 -13.88 -5.66
CA ASN A 60 17.14 -14.73 -6.59
C ASN A 60 17.22 -14.27 -8.05
N HIS A 61 17.56 -13.00 -8.31
CA HIS A 61 17.58 -12.41 -9.64
C HIS A 61 18.88 -11.61 -9.91
N ALA A 62 20.02 -12.11 -9.40
CA ALA A 62 21.32 -11.44 -9.43
C ALA A 62 21.75 -10.95 -10.84
N THR A 63 21.50 -11.73 -11.88
CA THR A 63 21.82 -11.37 -13.28
C THR A 63 20.99 -10.19 -13.74
N GLU A 64 19.67 -10.20 -13.50
CA GLU A 64 18.78 -9.12 -13.90
C GLU A 64 19.07 -7.85 -13.09
N PHE A 65 19.26 -7.98 -11.77
CA PHE A 65 19.67 -6.87 -10.90
C PHE A 65 20.96 -6.21 -11.40
N SER A 66 21.99 -7.00 -11.71
CA SER A 66 23.28 -6.46 -12.18
C SER A 66 23.17 -5.87 -13.58
N GLY A 67 22.32 -6.43 -14.44
CA GLY A 67 22.02 -5.87 -15.77
C GLY A 67 21.30 -4.52 -15.70
N VAL A 68 20.41 -4.33 -14.71
CA VAL A 68 19.72 -3.03 -14.51
C VAL A 68 20.67 -1.98 -13.95
N PHE A 69 21.42 -2.29 -12.88
CA PHE A 69 22.22 -1.28 -12.18
C PHE A 69 23.63 -1.10 -12.76
N GLY A 70 24.12 -2.04 -13.58
CA GLY A 70 25.51 -2.10 -14.00
C GLY A 70 26.46 -2.43 -12.84
N THR A 71 27.70 -2.81 -13.17
CA THR A 71 28.67 -3.38 -12.20
C THR A 71 28.86 -2.51 -10.95
N THR A 72 29.14 -1.21 -11.12
CA THR A 72 29.48 -0.32 -10.01
C THR A 72 28.30 -0.08 -9.08
N LYS A 73 27.15 0.35 -9.60
CA LYS A 73 25.99 0.69 -8.75
C LYS A 73 25.33 -0.56 -8.18
N ALA A 74 25.37 -1.69 -8.89
CA ALA A 74 24.95 -2.99 -8.34
C ALA A 74 25.80 -3.38 -7.13
N ALA A 75 27.13 -3.22 -7.21
CA ALA A 75 28.02 -3.49 -6.08
C ALA A 75 27.76 -2.55 -4.90
N THR A 76 27.57 -1.24 -5.17
CA THR A 76 27.22 -0.26 -4.12
C THR A 76 25.92 -0.66 -3.42
N LEU A 77 24.84 -0.86 -4.16
CA LEU A 77 23.53 -1.17 -3.57
C LEU A 77 23.56 -2.52 -2.84
N LYS A 78 24.23 -3.55 -3.38
CA LYS A 78 24.46 -4.81 -2.66
C LYS A 78 25.15 -4.59 -1.32
N GLY A 79 26.21 -3.77 -1.29
CA GLY A 79 26.90 -3.41 -0.06
C GLY A 79 25.99 -2.73 0.97
N ILE A 80 25.13 -1.82 0.52
CA ILE A 80 24.14 -1.16 1.37
C ILE A 80 23.11 -2.16 1.93
N ILE A 81 22.59 -3.06 1.12
CA ILE A 81 21.54 -3.99 1.57
C ILE A 81 22.09 -5.09 2.47
N LEU A 82 23.28 -5.61 2.18
CA LEU A 82 23.81 -6.80 2.86
C LEU A 82 24.68 -6.48 4.08
N ASN A 83 25.33 -5.30 4.10
CA ASN A 83 26.39 -5.01 5.07
C ASN A 83 26.10 -3.78 5.95
N LYS A 84 25.04 -3.02 5.67
CA LYS A 84 24.73 -1.78 6.41
C LYS A 84 23.56 -1.96 7.36
N THR A 85 23.62 -1.22 8.47
CA THR A 85 22.51 -1.10 9.41
C THR A 85 21.36 -0.30 8.82
N LYS A 86 20.16 -0.39 9.41
CA LYS A 86 19.00 0.39 8.97
C LYS A 86 19.27 1.90 8.94
N ALA A 87 19.97 2.42 9.95
CA ALA A 87 20.34 3.84 10.01
C ALA A 87 21.24 4.23 8.83
N GLU A 88 22.28 3.44 8.54
CA GLU A 88 23.16 3.67 7.39
C GLU A 88 22.43 3.50 6.04
N GLN A 89 21.43 2.63 5.95
CA GLN A 89 20.58 2.50 4.75
C GLN A 89 19.72 3.75 4.52
N ILE A 90 19.14 4.31 5.60
CA ILE A 90 18.40 5.58 5.56
C ILE A 90 19.34 6.72 5.12
N GLU A 91 20.53 6.81 5.71
CA GLU A 91 21.55 7.82 5.37
C GLU A 91 21.99 7.71 3.90
N TRP A 92 22.21 6.48 3.41
CA TRP A 92 22.50 6.27 2.00
C TRP A 92 21.34 6.72 1.11
N GLY A 93 20.10 6.37 1.47
CA GLY A 93 18.91 6.84 0.77
C GLY A 93 18.81 8.37 0.74
N ALA A 94 19.18 9.04 1.83
CA ALA A 94 19.29 10.49 1.91
C ALA A 94 20.38 11.04 0.97
N SER A 95 21.54 10.38 0.90
CA SER A 95 22.67 10.83 0.05
C SER A 95 22.37 10.78 -1.46
N ILE A 96 21.44 9.92 -1.89
CA ILE A 96 20.98 9.84 -3.28
C ILE A 96 19.68 10.62 -3.51
N SER A 97 19.28 11.46 -2.55
CA SER A 97 18.09 12.31 -2.62
C SER A 97 18.49 13.76 -2.83
N THR A 98 17.69 14.46 -3.63
CA THR A 98 17.77 15.91 -3.84
C THR A 98 17.13 16.64 -2.66
N SER A 99 17.41 17.94 -2.51
CA SER A 99 16.76 18.80 -1.51
C SER A 99 15.24 18.88 -1.66
N GLY A 100 14.70 18.60 -2.87
CA GLY A 100 13.27 18.51 -3.14
C GLY A 100 12.65 17.14 -2.84
N GLY A 101 13.36 16.23 -2.16
CA GLY A 101 12.82 14.91 -1.79
C GLY A 101 12.74 13.91 -2.94
N GLN A 102 13.39 14.17 -4.07
CA GLN A 102 13.42 13.26 -5.23
C GLN A 102 14.72 12.46 -5.25
N VAL A 103 14.69 11.20 -5.67
CA VAL A 103 15.92 10.44 -5.97
C VAL A 103 16.63 11.07 -7.18
N VAL A 104 17.96 11.22 -7.11
CA VAL A 104 18.77 11.74 -8.21
C VAL A 104 18.64 10.86 -9.47
N SER A 105 18.69 11.48 -10.65
CA SER A 105 18.33 10.85 -11.93
C SER A 105 19.10 9.55 -12.23
N GLU A 106 20.39 9.50 -11.86
CA GLU A 106 21.27 8.36 -12.08
C GLU A 106 20.90 7.11 -11.24
N TRP A 107 20.11 7.27 -10.18
CA TRP A 107 19.57 6.17 -9.38
C TRP A 107 18.09 5.95 -9.69
N LYS A 108 17.32 7.03 -9.83
CA LYS A 108 15.89 7.00 -10.11
C LYS A 108 15.55 6.10 -11.30
N THR A 109 16.23 6.31 -12.43
CA THR A 109 16.00 5.54 -13.65
C THR A 109 16.25 4.04 -13.45
N LEU A 110 17.22 3.67 -12.60
CA LEU A 110 17.58 2.28 -12.35
C LEU A 110 16.54 1.59 -11.45
N PHE A 111 16.06 2.28 -10.42
CA PHE A 111 14.95 1.77 -9.61
C PHE A 111 13.67 1.63 -10.43
N GLU A 112 13.36 2.61 -11.30
CA GLU A 112 12.21 2.52 -12.20
C GLU A 112 12.34 1.33 -13.16
N ASN A 113 13.51 1.13 -13.76
CA ASN A 113 13.78 -0.02 -14.63
C ASN A 113 13.70 -1.36 -13.89
N MET A 114 14.11 -1.41 -12.62
CA MET A 114 13.97 -2.59 -11.76
C MET A 114 12.50 -2.89 -11.45
N GLY A 115 11.71 -1.87 -11.09
CA GLY A 115 10.27 -2.03 -10.81
C GLY A 115 9.44 -2.47 -12.03
N ALA A 116 9.94 -2.21 -13.24
CA ALA A 116 9.34 -2.69 -14.47
C ALA A 116 9.55 -4.20 -14.71
N LYS A 117 10.47 -4.85 -13.97
CA LYS A 117 10.75 -6.29 -14.15
C LYS A 117 9.68 -7.15 -13.50
N SER A 118 9.17 -8.13 -14.24
CA SER A 118 8.13 -9.05 -13.74
C SER A 118 8.58 -9.81 -12.48
N ALA A 119 9.87 -10.18 -12.40
CA ALA A 119 10.45 -10.80 -11.22
C ALA A 119 10.41 -9.88 -9.99
N ASN A 120 10.75 -8.60 -10.15
CA ASN A 120 10.66 -7.61 -9.07
C ASN A 120 9.21 -7.37 -8.65
N GLN A 121 8.28 -7.27 -9.61
CA GLN A 121 6.85 -7.13 -9.34
C GLN A 121 6.30 -8.32 -8.55
N ALA A 122 6.71 -9.54 -8.89
CA ALA A 122 6.31 -10.74 -8.15
C ALA A 122 6.77 -10.69 -6.69
N ILE A 123 8.02 -10.27 -6.44
CA ILE A 123 8.54 -10.09 -5.08
C ILE A 123 7.79 -8.98 -4.34
N GLN A 124 7.53 -7.83 -4.97
CA GLN A 124 6.71 -6.78 -4.36
C GLN A 124 5.33 -7.29 -3.93
N LYS A 125 4.67 -8.12 -4.76
CA LYS A 125 3.39 -8.75 -4.39
C LYS A 125 3.53 -9.67 -3.18
N THR A 126 4.60 -10.47 -3.11
CA THR A 126 4.90 -11.35 -1.97
C THR A 126 5.10 -10.53 -0.68
N HIS A 127 5.92 -9.49 -0.72
CA HIS A 127 6.19 -8.63 0.44
C HIS A 127 4.97 -7.81 0.88
N ALA A 128 4.03 -7.56 -0.03
CA ALA A 128 2.76 -6.90 0.30
C ALA A 128 1.73 -7.83 0.96
N GLN A 129 1.96 -9.15 1.02
CA GLN A 129 0.96 -10.13 1.47
C GLN A 129 0.51 -9.89 2.93
N SER A 130 1.42 -9.47 3.82
CA SER A 130 1.06 -9.18 5.22
C SER A 130 0.04 -8.05 5.36
N TYR A 131 0.05 -7.08 4.45
CA TYR A 131 -0.94 -6.00 4.39
C TYR A 131 -2.29 -6.49 3.89
N VAL A 132 -2.30 -7.43 2.92
CA VAL A 132 -3.53 -8.11 2.48
C VAL A 132 -4.13 -8.92 3.62
N ASP A 133 -3.31 -9.70 4.33
CA ASP A 133 -3.76 -10.51 5.46
C ASP A 133 -4.32 -9.63 6.58
N ARG A 134 -3.68 -8.49 6.83
CA ARG A 134 -4.17 -7.49 7.78
C ARG A 134 -5.52 -6.92 7.35
N ALA A 135 -5.68 -6.57 6.08
CA ALA A 135 -6.95 -6.07 5.55
C ALA A 135 -8.07 -7.12 5.69
N LEU A 136 -7.79 -8.40 5.42
CA LEU A 136 -8.73 -9.52 5.59
C LEU A 136 -9.10 -9.75 7.05
N SER A 137 -8.14 -9.61 7.96
CA SER A 137 -8.39 -9.65 9.41
C SER A 137 -9.34 -8.54 9.83
N TYR A 138 -9.12 -7.30 9.34
CA TYR A 138 -10.06 -6.20 9.58
C TYR A 138 -11.41 -6.42 8.93
N ALA A 139 -11.44 -7.00 7.73
CA ALA A 139 -12.69 -7.27 7.04
C ALA A 139 -13.54 -8.29 7.83
N THR A 140 -12.89 -9.31 8.38
CA THR A 140 -13.56 -10.25 9.29
C THR A 140 -14.07 -9.53 10.55
N LYS A 141 -13.23 -8.70 11.17
CA LYS A 141 -13.55 -7.99 12.42
C LYS A 141 -14.72 -7.01 12.28
N PHE A 142 -14.76 -6.24 11.19
CA PHE A 142 -15.79 -5.23 10.96
C PHE A 142 -16.99 -5.75 10.18
N GLY A 143 -16.94 -7.01 9.75
CA GLY A 143 -17.87 -7.59 8.82
C GLY A 143 -17.87 -6.78 7.53
N ILE A 144 -16.82 -6.86 6.72
CA ILE A 144 -16.74 -6.28 5.38
C ILE A 144 -16.56 -7.46 4.42
N ILE A 145 -17.36 -7.49 3.36
CA ILE A 145 -17.39 -8.60 2.39
C ILE A 145 -17.17 -8.16 0.94
N SER A 146 -17.33 -6.87 0.67
CA SER A 146 -17.18 -6.28 -0.64
C SER A 146 -15.73 -5.96 -0.99
N THR A 147 -15.39 -6.08 -2.27
CA THR A 147 -14.06 -5.75 -2.79
C THR A 147 -13.70 -4.28 -2.58
N GLN A 148 -14.66 -3.36 -2.66
CA GLN A 148 -14.46 -1.94 -2.36
C GLN A 148 -14.20 -1.69 -0.87
N GLY A 149 -14.91 -2.36 0.03
CA GLY A 149 -14.61 -2.26 1.45
C GLY A 149 -13.25 -2.87 1.81
N LEU A 150 -12.86 -3.95 1.13
CA LEU A 150 -11.51 -4.49 1.30
C LEU A 150 -10.43 -3.52 0.79
N ALA A 151 -10.68 -2.79 -0.30
CA ALA A 151 -9.79 -1.75 -0.80
C ALA A 151 -9.53 -0.65 0.25
N PHE A 152 -10.57 -0.24 0.96
CA PHE A 152 -10.46 0.72 2.07
C PHE A 152 -9.54 0.17 3.16
N LEU A 153 -9.76 -1.08 3.58
CA LEU A 153 -9.02 -1.70 4.67
C LEU A 153 -7.57 -1.99 4.28
N PHE A 154 -7.32 -2.33 3.02
CA PHE A 154 -5.98 -2.53 2.47
C PHE A 154 -5.19 -1.23 2.39
N ASP A 155 -5.78 -0.16 1.85
CA ASP A 155 -5.19 1.19 1.91
C ASP A 155 -4.89 1.59 3.36
N HIS A 156 -5.77 1.24 4.30
CA HIS A 156 -5.51 1.48 5.70
C HIS A 156 -4.32 0.70 6.27
N ALA A 157 -4.24 -0.60 5.97
CA ALA A 157 -3.15 -1.44 6.43
C ALA A 157 -1.80 -0.92 5.92
N VAL A 158 -1.72 -0.47 4.67
CA VAL A 158 -0.49 0.11 4.09
C VAL A 158 -0.10 1.42 4.77
N GLN A 159 -1.05 2.34 4.94
CA GLN A 159 -0.78 3.69 5.41
C GLN A 159 -0.56 3.81 6.92
N SER A 160 -1.21 2.96 7.71
CA SER A 160 -1.23 3.15 9.18
C SER A 160 -1.07 1.87 9.99
N TRP A 161 -1.14 0.69 9.34
CA TRP A 161 -1.05 -0.64 9.94
C TRP A 161 -2.16 -1.03 10.94
N SER A 162 -2.61 -0.09 11.78
CA SER A 162 -3.58 -0.29 12.85
C SER A 162 -4.57 0.86 12.99
N PHE A 163 -5.81 0.53 13.37
CA PHE A 163 -6.83 1.50 13.73
C PHE A 163 -6.72 1.91 15.21
N GLN A 164 -7.10 3.15 15.49
CA GLN A 164 -7.34 3.60 16.86
C GLN A 164 -8.75 3.16 17.30
N ASN A 165 -8.90 2.73 18.56
CA ASN A 165 -10.20 2.41 19.18
C ASN A 165 -11.03 1.34 18.43
N GLU A 166 -10.40 0.25 18.00
CA GLU A 166 -11.06 -0.84 17.25
C GLU A 166 -12.34 -1.37 17.93
N SER A 167 -12.34 -1.52 19.26
CA SER A 167 -13.52 -1.98 20.03
C SER A 167 -14.70 -1.03 19.92
N SER A 168 -14.45 0.29 19.86
CA SER A 168 -15.48 1.31 19.68
C SER A 168 -16.08 1.25 18.27
N ILE A 169 -15.24 1.03 17.24
CA ILE A 169 -15.70 0.82 15.86
C ILE A 169 -16.64 -0.40 15.79
N VAL A 170 -16.23 -1.53 16.37
CA VAL A 170 -17.05 -2.76 16.39
C VAL A 170 -18.39 -2.52 17.10
N SER A 171 -18.36 -1.86 18.25
CA SER A 171 -19.56 -1.55 19.02
C SER A 171 -20.52 -0.63 18.26
N GLU A 172 -19.99 0.38 17.57
CA GLU A 172 -20.79 1.28 16.74
C GLU A 172 -21.44 0.56 15.56
N ILE A 173 -20.67 -0.29 14.85
CA ILE A 173 -21.19 -1.10 13.75
C ILE A 173 -22.33 -2.01 14.24
N ALA A 174 -22.15 -2.69 15.37
CA ALA A 174 -23.16 -3.58 15.93
C ALA A 174 -24.43 -2.83 16.35
N ALA A 175 -24.28 -1.64 16.94
CA ALA A 175 -25.41 -0.78 17.30
C ALA A 175 -26.19 -0.32 16.05
N ASN A 176 -25.48 0.13 15.01
CA ASN A 176 -26.09 0.56 13.75
C ASN A 176 -26.77 -0.59 13.01
N GLU A 177 -26.19 -1.79 13.02
CA GLU A 177 -26.79 -2.98 12.43
C GLU A 177 -28.09 -3.38 13.14
N LYS A 178 -28.16 -3.24 14.47
CA LYS A 178 -29.39 -3.45 15.23
C LYS A 178 -30.47 -2.43 14.85
N LEU A 179 -30.11 -1.16 14.67
CA LEU A 179 -31.03 -0.11 14.23
C LEU A 179 -31.50 -0.35 12.80
N TRP A 180 -30.60 -0.77 11.90
CA TRP A 180 -30.93 -1.15 10.53
C TRP A 180 -31.94 -2.29 10.49
N ALA A 181 -31.79 -3.32 11.31
CA ALA A 181 -32.76 -4.41 11.37
C ALA A 181 -34.18 -3.97 11.81
N GLN A 182 -34.30 -2.81 12.48
CA GLN A 182 -35.59 -2.26 12.92
C GLN A 182 -36.30 -1.43 11.84
N THR A 183 -35.62 -1.05 10.76
CA THR A 183 -36.24 -0.26 9.68
C THR A 183 -37.17 -1.09 8.78
N GLY A 184 -37.17 -2.42 8.93
CA GLY A 184 -37.89 -3.35 8.07
C GLY A 184 -37.11 -3.77 6.82
N GLU A 185 -35.87 -3.30 6.67
CA GLU A 185 -34.94 -3.73 5.62
C GLU A 185 -34.55 -5.20 5.81
N THR A 186 -34.71 -6.01 4.76
CA THR A 186 -34.41 -7.45 4.81
C THR A 186 -32.96 -7.78 4.45
N GLY A 187 -32.21 -6.77 3.99
CA GLY A 187 -30.82 -6.89 3.59
C GLY A 187 -29.84 -6.77 4.76
N ARG A 188 -28.61 -7.25 4.54
CA ARG A 188 -27.49 -7.04 5.46
C ARG A 188 -27.15 -5.54 5.55
N TYR A 189 -26.78 -5.07 6.74
CA TYR A 189 -26.29 -3.70 6.91
C TYR A 189 -25.13 -3.40 5.94
N PRO A 190 -25.24 -2.41 5.04
CA PRO A 190 -24.33 -2.26 3.91
C PRO A 190 -22.88 -1.98 4.32
N ASP A 191 -21.93 -2.51 3.56
CA ASP A 191 -20.50 -2.27 3.81
C ASP A 191 -20.13 -0.77 3.76
N LYS A 192 -20.76 0.00 2.87
CA LYS A 192 -20.54 1.46 2.79
C LYS A 192 -20.86 2.17 4.11
N ASP A 193 -21.87 1.70 4.83
CA ASP A 193 -22.29 2.27 6.11
C ASP A 193 -21.42 1.77 7.25
N ARG A 194 -21.02 0.49 7.24
CA ARG A 194 -19.98 -0.03 8.15
C ARG A 194 -18.68 0.76 8.04
N LEU A 195 -18.23 1.07 6.82
CA LEU A 195 -17.02 1.85 6.57
C LEU A 195 -17.14 3.31 7.05
N TYR A 196 -18.35 3.85 7.22
CA TYR A 196 -18.52 5.16 7.85
C TYR A 196 -18.06 5.13 9.31
N SER A 197 -18.39 4.08 10.05
CA SER A 197 -17.91 3.87 11.41
C SER A 197 -16.41 3.59 11.44
N VAL A 198 -15.89 2.77 10.51
CA VAL A 198 -14.44 2.48 10.41
C VAL A 198 -13.62 3.75 10.14
N LEU A 199 -14.12 4.65 9.29
CA LEU A 199 -13.43 5.91 8.95
C LEU A 199 -13.17 6.79 10.17
N LYS A 200 -14.00 6.71 11.22
CA LYS A 200 -13.80 7.47 12.47
C LYS A 200 -12.54 7.05 13.24
N GLY A 201 -12.03 5.84 13.02
CA GLY A 201 -10.77 5.37 13.61
C GLY A 201 -9.53 5.68 12.76
N VAL A 202 -9.70 6.44 11.67
CA VAL A 202 -8.60 6.89 10.81
C VAL A 202 -8.17 8.28 11.24
N SER A 203 -6.86 8.49 11.38
CA SER A 203 -6.26 9.77 11.72
C SER A 203 -5.44 10.32 10.54
N GLY A 204 -5.29 11.65 10.50
CA GLY A 204 -4.55 12.36 9.46
C GLY A 204 -5.42 12.76 8.27
N SER A 205 -5.32 14.02 7.85
CA SER A 205 -6.15 14.60 6.79
C SER A 205 -6.03 13.84 5.47
N ASP A 206 -4.80 13.53 5.06
CA ASP A 206 -4.53 12.76 3.84
C ASP A 206 -5.14 11.35 3.89
N SER A 207 -4.88 10.67 5.00
CA SER A 207 -5.37 9.32 5.26
C SER A 207 -6.91 9.26 5.24
N ILE A 208 -7.58 10.25 5.80
CA ILE A 208 -9.05 10.39 5.76
C ILE A 208 -9.52 10.67 4.33
N ALA A 209 -8.86 11.54 3.57
CA ALA A 209 -9.25 11.90 2.21
C ALA A 209 -9.21 10.69 1.26
N ARG A 210 -8.11 9.93 1.26
CA ARG A 210 -7.94 8.69 0.49
C ARG A 210 -9.08 7.70 0.74
N ARG A 211 -9.28 7.37 2.02
CA ARG A 211 -10.28 6.38 2.45
C ARG A 211 -11.73 6.87 2.25
N THR A 212 -11.96 8.18 2.31
CA THR A 212 -13.24 8.79 1.92
C THR A 212 -13.51 8.61 0.43
N ALA A 213 -12.52 8.86 -0.43
CA ALA A 213 -12.64 8.66 -1.87
C ALA A 213 -12.92 7.19 -2.21
N ILE A 214 -12.19 6.25 -1.60
CA ILE A 214 -12.43 4.81 -1.73
C ILE A 214 -13.84 4.44 -1.27
N ARG A 215 -14.28 4.89 -0.09
CA ARG A 215 -15.64 4.61 0.45
C ARG A 215 -16.73 5.14 -0.48
N ASN A 216 -16.54 6.33 -1.04
CA ASN A 216 -17.52 6.95 -1.93
C ASN A 216 -17.50 6.33 -3.33
N GLY A 217 -16.42 5.63 -3.69
CA GLY A 217 -16.18 5.07 -5.01
C GLY A 217 -15.50 6.04 -5.98
N SER A 218 -15.45 7.31 -5.63
CA SER A 218 -14.71 8.34 -6.36
C SER A 218 -14.40 9.53 -5.45
N GLY A 219 -13.44 10.35 -5.86
CA GLY A 219 -13.09 11.59 -5.17
C GLY A 219 -11.91 12.30 -5.81
N ILE A 220 -11.47 13.39 -5.20
CA ILE A 220 -10.22 14.08 -5.57
C ILE A 220 -9.25 13.92 -4.41
N VAL A 221 -8.06 13.41 -4.70
CA VAL A 221 -6.95 13.25 -3.74
C VAL A 221 -5.68 13.71 -4.42
N HIS A 222 -4.91 14.59 -3.78
CA HIS A 222 -3.71 15.20 -4.36
C HIS A 222 -3.93 15.78 -5.77
N GLU A 223 -5.05 16.48 -5.97
CA GLU A 223 -5.46 17.05 -7.27
C GLU A 223 -5.74 16.01 -8.38
N LYS A 224 -5.63 14.71 -8.08
CA LYS A 224 -5.95 13.61 -8.99
C LYS A 224 -7.40 13.18 -8.82
N THR A 225 -8.08 12.96 -9.93
CA THR A 225 -9.43 12.37 -9.91
C THR A 225 -9.30 10.86 -9.72
N TYR A 226 -9.82 10.37 -8.61
CA TYR A 226 -9.87 8.95 -8.26
C TYR A 226 -11.26 8.37 -8.59
N ASN A 227 -11.26 7.17 -9.17
CA ASN A 227 -12.47 6.36 -9.35
C ASN A 227 -12.13 4.89 -9.14
N ILE A 228 -12.79 4.26 -8.18
CA ILE A 228 -12.56 2.87 -7.79
C ILE A 228 -12.90 1.86 -8.91
N ALA A 229 -13.83 2.23 -9.78
CA ALA A 229 -14.27 1.39 -10.90
C ALA A 229 -13.13 1.15 -11.90
N ASN A 230 -12.16 2.07 -12.00
CA ASN A 230 -10.96 1.91 -12.83
C ASN A 230 -10.11 0.69 -12.40
N PHE A 231 -10.27 0.24 -11.16
CA PHE A 231 -9.58 -0.92 -10.60
C PHE A 231 -10.47 -2.18 -10.56
N ASN A 232 -11.71 -2.12 -11.09
CA ASN A 232 -12.68 -3.22 -11.03
C ASN A 232 -12.96 -3.69 -9.60
N LEU A 233 -13.11 -2.72 -8.69
CA LEU A 233 -13.49 -2.92 -7.28
C LEU A 233 -14.84 -2.22 -7.06
N SER A 234 -15.77 -2.88 -6.37
CA SER A 234 -17.12 -2.33 -6.14
C SER A 234 -17.79 -2.95 -4.92
N TYR A 235 -18.81 -2.28 -4.40
CA TYR A 235 -19.66 -2.83 -3.34
C TYR A 235 -20.49 -4.04 -3.77
N THR A 236 -20.78 -4.20 -5.06
CA THR A 236 -21.62 -5.29 -5.58
C THR A 236 -20.86 -6.59 -5.80
N THR A 237 -19.53 -6.58 -5.62
CA THR A 237 -18.67 -7.75 -5.78
C THR A 237 -18.08 -8.14 -4.43
N ASN A 238 -18.31 -9.39 -4.00
CA ASN A 238 -17.68 -9.95 -2.81
C ASN A 238 -16.32 -10.59 -3.15
N PHE A 239 -15.43 -10.71 -2.16
CA PHE A 239 -14.09 -11.30 -2.31
C PHE A 239 -13.91 -12.64 -1.58
#